data_AF-A0A5K0XUV5-F1
#
_entry.id   AF-A0A5K0XUV5-F1
#
_cell.length_a   1.000
_cell.length_b   1.000
_cell.length_c   1.000
_cell.angle_alpha   90.00
_cell.angle_beta   90.00
_cell.angle_gamma   90.00
#
_symmetry.space_group_name_H-M   'P 1'
#
loop_
_entity.id
_entity.type
_entity.pdbx_description
1 polymer ?
#
loop_
_entity_poly.entity_id
_entity_poly.type
_entity_poly.pdbx_seq_one_letter_code
_entity_poly.pdbx_strand_id
1 'polypeptide(L)'
;DLVTGKKIGIGSVIDGLYRLPVQVASALISATSGPLSGVEDRSTIMRWHERLGHLPFQLIKKLFPRLFTFVSIDSFTCEVCQLAKHVRASYPISFNKTTRPFALVHSDVWGPSG
;
A
#
# COMPACT_ATOMS: atom_id res chain seq x y z
N ASP A 1 12.81 12.51 9.60
CA ASP A 1 11.83 13.14 10.49
C ASP A 1 11.74 14.61 10.12
N LEU A 2 10.57 15.11 9.74
CA LEU A 2 10.41 16.49 9.23
C LEU A 2 10.65 17.55 10.33
N VAL A 3 10.51 17.15 11.60
CA VAL A 3 10.70 18.04 12.75
C VAL A 3 12.19 18.14 13.13
N THR A 4 12.93 17.03 13.09
CA THR A 4 14.36 17.03 13.47
C THR A 4 15.33 17.05 12.30
N GLY A 5 14.86 16.90 11.05
CA GLY A 5 15.72 16.74 9.87
C GLY A 5 16.57 15.45 9.91
N LYS A 6 16.36 14.57 10.90
CA LYS A 6 17.18 13.38 11.09
C LYS A 6 16.92 12.37 9.96
N LYS A 7 17.99 11.99 9.28
CA LYS A 7 17.99 10.92 8.29
C LYS A 7 17.74 9.60 9.01
N ILE A 8 16.58 9.00 8.75
CA ILE A 8 16.13 7.75 9.39
C ILE A 8 16.52 6.48 8.62
N GLY A 9 17.05 6.64 7.40
CA GLY A 9 17.51 5.52 6.59
C GLY A 9 18.09 5.96 5.26
N ILE A 10 18.75 5.01 4.58
CA ILE A 10 19.29 5.15 3.22
C ILE A 10 18.81 3.91 2.45
N GLY A 11 18.25 4.10 1.25
CA GLY A 11 17.81 3.03 0.38
C GLY A 11 18.35 3.23 -1.04
N SER A 12 18.68 2.13 -1.72
CA SER A 12 19.07 2.17 -3.13
C SER A 12 17.82 2.12 -4.01
N VAL A 13 17.72 3.03 -4.99
CA VAL A 13 16.63 3.08 -5.97
C VAL A 13 17.13 2.58 -7.31
N ILE A 14 16.46 1.58 -7.87
CA ILE A 14 16.72 1.06 -9.22
C ILE A 14 15.38 0.95 -9.93
N ASP A 15 15.25 1.53 -11.13
CA ASP A 15 14.03 1.54 -11.93
C ASP A 15 12.79 2.05 -11.19
N GLY A 16 12.98 3.08 -10.35
CA GLY A 16 11.90 3.68 -9.54
C GLY A 16 11.48 2.85 -8.33
N LEU A 17 12.15 1.74 -8.03
CA LEU A 17 11.88 0.89 -6.87
C LEU A 17 13.01 0.94 -5.84
N TYR A 18 12.66 1.10 -4.57
CA TYR A 18 13.60 0.95 -3.46
C TYR A 18 13.92 -0.53 -3.24
N ARG A 19 15.20 -0.91 -3.31
CA ARG A 19 15.65 -2.28 -3.00
C ARG A 19 15.88 -2.45 -1.52
N LEU A 20 15.27 -3.48 -0.95
CA LEU A 20 15.56 -3.95 0.40
C LEU A 20 16.79 -4.88 0.36
N PRO A 21 17.87 -4.59 1.11
CA PRO A 21 19.03 -5.47 1.18
C PRO A 21 18.64 -6.85 1.74
N VAL A 22 19.24 -7.91 1.18
CA VAL A 22 18.95 -9.29 1.59
C VAL A 22 19.24 -9.51 3.08
N GLN A 23 20.25 -8.85 3.65
CA GLN A 23 20.54 -8.97 5.08
C GLN A 23 19.42 -8.39 5.95
N VAL A 24 18.83 -7.27 5.52
CA VAL A 24 17.70 -6.64 6.22
C VAL A 24 16.46 -7.54 6.11
N ALA A 25 16.20 -8.09 4.93
CA ALA A 25 15.14 -9.07 4.74
C ALA A 25 15.35 -10.30 5.64
N SER A 26 16.55 -10.85 5.67
CA SER A 26 16.91 -12.01 6.51
C SER A 26 16.76 -11.70 8.00
N ALA A 27 17.18 -10.53 8.46
CA ALA A 27 17.04 -10.12 9.86
C ALA A 27 15.57 -10.01 10.27
N LEU A 28 14.71 -9.47 9.40
CA LEU A 28 13.25 -9.46 9.61
C LEU A 28 12.71 -10.89 9.73
N ILE A 29 13.10 -11.78 8.81
CA ILE A 29 12.65 -13.18 8.80
C ILE A 29 13.04 -13.89 10.10
N SER A 30 14.28 -13.70 10.56
CA SER A 30 14.77 -14.26 11.82
C SER A 30 14.01 -13.69 13.03
N ALA A 31 13.78 -12.39 13.09
CA ALA A 31 13.03 -11.74 14.18
C ALA A 31 11.58 -12.25 14.33
N THR A 32 11.01 -12.78 13.27
CA THR A 32 9.65 -13.34 13.24
C THR A 32 9.58 -14.86 13.41
N SER A 33 10.71 -15.55 13.58
CA SER A 33 10.78 -17.02 13.55
C SER A 33 10.44 -17.73 14.87
N GLY A 34 9.95 -17.01 15.88
CA GLY A 34 9.50 -17.57 17.16
C GLY A 34 8.24 -18.44 17.02
N PRO A 35 8.01 -19.41 17.93
CA PRO A 35 6.79 -20.21 17.92
C PRO A 35 5.61 -19.32 18.34
N LEU A 36 4.58 -19.25 17.50
CA LEU A 36 3.36 -18.47 17.76
C LEU A 36 2.13 -19.38 17.65
N SER A 37 1.18 -19.17 18.55
CA SER A 37 -0.09 -19.88 18.60
C SER A 37 -1.07 -19.30 17.57
N GLY A 38 -1.94 -20.12 16.97
CA GLY A 38 -2.74 -19.72 15.79
C GLY A 38 -3.69 -18.52 15.95
N VAL A 39 -3.99 -18.08 17.17
CA VAL A 39 -4.73 -16.82 17.44
C VAL A 39 -3.80 -15.60 17.38
N GLU A 40 -2.56 -15.76 17.81
CA GLU A 40 -1.52 -14.72 17.75
C GLU A 40 -1.10 -14.46 16.29
N ASP A 41 -1.12 -15.49 15.45
CA ASP A 41 -0.71 -15.39 14.04
C ASP A 41 -1.55 -14.40 13.22
N ARG A 42 -2.89 -14.39 13.36
CA ARG A 42 -3.75 -13.43 12.63
C ARG A 42 -3.43 -11.98 13.00
N SER A 43 -3.34 -11.70 14.31
CA SER A 43 -3.04 -10.37 14.81
C SER A 43 -1.63 -9.91 14.40
N THR A 44 -0.69 -10.85 14.39
CA THR A 44 0.70 -10.63 13.98
C THR A 44 0.79 -10.33 12.49
N ILE A 45 0.07 -11.08 11.64
CA ILE A 45 0.00 -10.84 10.20
C ILE A 45 -0.58 -9.45 9.92
N MET A 46 -1.68 -9.06 10.58
CA MET A 46 -2.28 -7.73 10.41
C MET A 46 -1.32 -6.62 10.83
N ARG A 47 -0.61 -6.78 11.95
CA ARG A 47 0.40 -5.82 12.40
C ARG A 47 1.57 -5.69 11.41
N TRP A 48 2.02 -6.79 10.81
CA TRP A 48 3.04 -6.74 9.76
C TRP A 48 2.53 -6.07 8.49
N HIS A 49 1.28 -6.33 8.12
CA HIS A 49 0.62 -5.65 7.00
C HIS A 49 0.63 -4.13 7.17
N GLU A 50 0.22 -3.62 8.35
CA GLU A 50 0.25 -2.19 8.65
C GLU A 50 1.68 -1.62 8.70
N ARG A 51 2.60 -2.28 9.41
CA ARG A 51 4.00 -1.81 9.57
C ARG A 51 4.78 -1.76 8.26
N LEU A 52 4.45 -2.63 7.30
CA LEU A 52 5.08 -2.67 5.98
C LEU A 52 4.35 -1.82 4.94
N GLY A 53 3.49 -0.89 5.37
CA GLY A 53 2.80 0.04 4.49
C GLY A 53 1.69 -0.62 3.67
N HIS A 54 0.88 -1.45 4.33
CA HIS A 54 -0.23 -2.18 3.71
C HIS A 54 0.19 -3.15 2.60
N LEU A 55 1.35 -3.80 2.80
CA LEU A 55 1.90 -4.75 1.85
C LEU A 55 0.91 -5.91 1.58
N PRO A 56 0.77 -6.40 0.33
CA PRO A 56 -0.15 -7.49 0.02
C PRO A 56 0.14 -8.73 0.89
N PHE A 57 -0.91 -9.35 1.46
CA PHE A 57 -0.76 -10.54 2.31
C PHE A 57 0.00 -11.69 1.64
N GLN A 58 -0.09 -11.80 0.31
CA GLN A 58 0.70 -12.76 -0.48
C GLN A 58 2.21 -12.52 -0.37
N LEU A 59 2.64 -11.26 -0.33
CA LEU A 59 4.05 -10.91 -0.17
C LEU A 59 4.49 -11.12 1.29
N ILE A 60 3.63 -10.83 2.26
CA ILE A 60 3.87 -11.13 3.67
C ILE A 60 4.03 -12.65 3.88
N LYS A 61 3.23 -13.49 3.22
CA LYS A 61 3.37 -14.95 3.25
C LYS A 61 4.70 -15.44 2.69
N LYS A 62 5.22 -14.79 1.64
CA LYS A 62 6.55 -15.10 1.10
C LYS A 62 7.67 -14.74 2.08
N LEU A 63 7.52 -13.64 2.81
CA LEU A 63 8.49 -13.21 3.83
C LEU A 63 8.40 -14.08 5.09
N PHE A 64 7.18 -14.39 5.54
CA PHE A 64 6.92 -15.04 6.83
C PHE A 64 5.99 -16.26 6.66
N PRO A 65 6.43 -17.32 5.96
CA PRO A 65 5.56 -18.44 5.61
C PRO A 65 4.99 -19.18 6.83
N ARG A 66 5.71 -19.17 7.96
CA ARG A 66 5.28 -19.82 9.21
C ARG A 66 4.04 -19.17 9.84
N LEU A 67 3.83 -17.86 9.64
CA LEU A 67 2.64 -17.18 10.16
C LEU A 67 1.35 -17.64 9.45
N PHE A 68 1.47 -18.21 8.25
CA PHE A 68 0.35 -18.64 7.43
C PHE A 68 0.12 -20.16 7.47
N THR A 69 0.73 -20.88 8.42
CA THR A 69 0.61 -22.34 8.52
C THR A 69 -0.83 -22.79 8.79
N PHE A 70 -1.56 -22.04 9.63
CA PHE A 70 -2.93 -22.39 10.03
C PHE A 70 -3.97 -21.35 9.59
N VAL A 71 -3.57 -20.37 8.77
CA VAL A 71 -4.42 -19.25 8.37
C VAL A 71 -4.41 -19.07 6.86
N SER A 72 -5.61 -19.02 6.25
CA SER A 72 -5.76 -18.69 4.84
C SER A 72 -5.60 -17.19 4.59
N ILE A 73 -4.97 -16.81 3.48
CA ILE A 73 -4.84 -15.41 3.07
C ILE A 73 -6.22 -14.79 2.79
N ASP A 74 -7.16 -15.56 2.26
CA ASP A 74 -8.50 -15.08 1.89
C ASP A 74 -9.35 -14.68 3.11
N SER A 75 -8.91 -15.09 4.30
CA SER A 75 -9.56 -14.74 5.57
C SER A 75 -9.14 -13.36 6.10
N PHE A 76 -8.27 -12.64 5.40
CA PHE A 76 -7.81 -11.31 5.79
C PHE A 76 -8.49 -10.21 4.97
N THR A 77 -9.01 -9.21 5.68
CA THR A 77 -9.55 -7.98 5.10
C THR A 77 -8.93 -6.78 5.83
N CYS A 78 -8.67 -5.70 5.09
CA CYS A 78 -8.18 -4.45 5.64
C CYS A 78 -9.02 -3.31 5.07
N GLU A 79 -9.76 -2.62 5.94
CA GLU A 79 -10.65 -1.52 5.57
C GLU A 79 -9.90 -0.40 4.85
N VAL A 80 -8.74 0.01 5.38
CA VAL A 80 -7.89 1.04 4.78
C VAL A 80 -7.50 0.68 3.34
N CYS A 81 -7.11 -0.58 3.11
CA CYS A 81 -6.77 -1.05 1.76
C CYS A 81 -7.97 -1.06 0.82
N GLN A 82 -9.15 -1.44 1.31
CA GLN A 82 -10.36 -1.45 0.50
C GLN A 82 -10.74 -0.03 0.10
N LEU A 83 -10.80 0.89 1.06
CA LEU A 83 -11.10 2.29 0.82
C LEU A 83 -10.07 2.96 -0.09
N ALA A 84 -8.77 2.65 0.07
CA ALA A 84 -7.73 3.18 -0.80
C ALA A 84 -7.82 2.64 -2.25
N LYS A 85 -8.34 1.43 -2.43
CA LYS A 85 -8.56 0.82 -3.75
C LYS A 85 -9.93 1.12 -4.35
N HIS A 86 -10.83 1.73 -3.59
CA HIS A 86 -12.12 2.15 -4.12
C HIS A 86 -11.90 3.20 -5.20
N VAL A 87 -12.18 2.80 -6.43
CA VAL A 87 -12.22 3.72 -7.55
C VAL A 87 -13.60 4.36 -7.55
N ARG A 88 -13.66 5.66 -7.82
CA ARG A 88 -14.95 6.33 -8.04
C ARG A 88 -15.68 5.59 -9.16
N ALA A 89 -16.98 5.36 -8.99
CA ALA A 89 -17.83 4.91 -10.09
C ALA A 89 -17.65 5.84 -11.30
N SER A 90 -17.82 5.29 -12.50
CA SER A 90 -17.72 6.07 -13.74
C SER A 90 -18.58 7.33 -13.65
N TYR A 91 -18.03 8.46 -14.07
CA TYR A 91 -18.81 9.68 -14.18
C TYR A 91 -19.95 9.47 -15.18
N PRO A 92 -21.14 10.05 -14.92
CA PRO A 92 -22.20 10.04 -15.92
C PRO A 92 -21.70 10.70 -17.21
N ILE A 93 -22.19 10.20 -18.34
CA ILE A 93 -21.84 10.76 -19.65
C ILE A 93 -22.33 12.21 -19.69
N SER A 94 -21.40 13.15 -19.90
CA SER A 94 -21.74 14.55 -20.11
C SER A 94 -22.38 14.74 -21.48
N PHE A 95 -23.55 15.39 -21.50
CA PHE A 95 -24.23 15.85 -22.71
C PHE A 95 -23.81 17.26 -23.14
N ASN A 96 -22.88 17.90 -22.42
CA ASN A 96 -22.32 19.22 -22.79
C ASN A 96 -21.33 19.07 -23.95
N LYS A 97 -21.85 18.78 -25.14
CA LYS A 97 -21.10 18.65 -26.39
C LYS A 97 -21.78 19.49 -27.47
N THR A 98 -21.00 20.06 -28.37
CA THR A 98 -21.53 20.85 -29.49
C THR A 98 -20.95 20.36 -30.81
N THR A 99 -21.75 20.44 -31.87
CA THR A 99 -21.36 20.10 -33.25
C THR A 99 -20.84 21.30 -34.03
N ARG A 100 -20.92 22.51 -33.45
CA ARG A 100 -20.50 23.76 -34.09
C ARG A 100 -19.25 24.32 -33.42
N PRO A 101 -18.27 24.84 -34.18
CA PRO A 101 -17.12 25.53 -33.61
C PRO A 101 -17.55 26.68 -32.68
N PHE A 102 -16.86 26.85 -31.55
CA PHE A 102 -17.06 27.93 -30.57
C PHE A 102 -18.45 28.02 -29.89
N ALA A 103 -19.34 27.06 -30.10
CA ALA A 103 -20.68 27.09 -29.49
C ALA A 103 -20.69 26.69 -27.99
N LEU A 104 -19.58 26.19 -27.45
CA LEU A 104 -19.41 25.89 -26.04
C LEU A 104 -17.96 26.16 -25.63
N VAL A 105 -17.75 26.96 -24.59
CA VAL A 105 -16.44 27.25 -23.99
C VAL A 105 -16.45 26.77 -22.54
N HIS A 106 -15.46 25.96 -22.16
CA HIS A 106 -15.25 25.53 -20.79
C HIS A 106 -14.02 26.24 -20.24
N SER A 107 -14.22 27.05 -19.20
CA SER A 107 -13.13 27.71 -18.47
C SER A 107 -13.06 27.12 -17.07
N ASP A 108 -11.89 26.61 -16.69
CA ASP A 108 -11.61 26.14 -15.33
C ASP A 108 -10.73 27.16 -14.62
N VAL A 109 -10.99 27.38 -13.32
CA VAL A 109 -10.22 28.28 -12.45
C VAL A 109 -9.40 27.43 -11.50
N TRP A 110 -8.27 26.93 -11.99
CA TRP A 110 -7.26 26.35 -11.12
C TRP A 110 -6.53 27.50 -10.43
N GLY A 111 -6.63 27.57 -9.10
CA GLY A 111 -5.94 28.58 -8.32
C GLY A 111 -4.42 28.46 -8.43
N PRO A 112 -3.66 29.55 -8.22
CA PRO A 112 -2.21 29.49 -8.21
C PRO A 112 -1.75 28.53 -7.11
N SER A 113 -0.98 27.52 -7.49
CA SER A 113 -0.28 26.62 -6.58
C SER A 113 0.83 27.40 -5.87
N GLY A 114 0.52 27.88 -4.66
CA GLY A 114 1.50 28.36 -3.69
C GLY A 114 2.24 27.22 -3.00
#